data_AF-A0A0E4BWC9-F1
#
_entry.id   AF-A0A0E4BWC9-F1
#
_cell.length_a   1.000
_cell.length_b   1.000
_cell.length_c   1.000
_cell.angle_alpha   90.00
_cell.angle_beta   90.00
_cell.angle_gamma   90.00
#
_symmetry.space_group_name_H-M   'P 1'
#
loop_
_entity.id
_entity.type
_entity.pdbx_description
1 polymer ?
#
loop_
_entity_poly.entity_id
_entity_poly.type
_entity_poly.pdbx_seq_one_letter_code
_entity_poly.pdbx_strand_id
1 'polypeptide(L)' 'MIGRTIATTQMIADAAARALDNGHDLKTWTAHRIAHDLMRYDADFEGCDYTQLVAVAQLWKRGLSS' A
#
# COMPACT_ATOMS: atom_id res chain seq x y z
N MET A 1 -22.13 8.77 -5.33
CA MET A 1 -20.92 8.28 -6.03
C MET A 1 -19.87 8.05 -4.96
N ILE A 2 -19.64 6.80 -4.53
CA ILE A 2 -18.53 6.51 -3.63
C ILE A 2 -17.29 6.48 -4.53
N GLY A 3 -16.53 7.57 -4.51
CA GLY A 3 -15.27 7.64 -5.25
C GLY A 3 -14.35 6.54 -4.73
N ARG A 4 -14.04 5.56 -5.58
CA ARG A 4 -13.10 4.50 -5.24
C ARG A 4 -11.74 5.14 -5.01
N THR A 5 -11.19 5.03 -3.81
CA THR A 5 -9.85 5.55 -3.52
C THR A 5 -8.85 4.88 -4.45
N ILE A 6 -8.09 5.71 -5.18
CA ILE A 6 -7.06 5.27 -6.12
C ILE A 6 -5.75 5.27 -5.35
N ALA A 7 -5.23 4.08 -5.03
CA ALA A 7 -3.93 3.95 -4.37
C ALA A 7 -2.81 4.43 -5.29
N THR A 8 -1.86 5.19 -4.73
CA THR A 8 -0.65 5.67 -5.43
C THR A 8 0.61 5.15 -4.74
N THR A 9 1.74 5.17 -5.44
CA THR A 9 3.02 4.73 -4.85
C THR A 9 3.45 5.63 -3.69
N GLN A 10 3.03 6.91 -3.69
CA GLN A 10 3.27 7.83 -2.59
C GLN A 10 2.49 7.41 -1.33
N MET A 11 1.21 7.07 -1.47
CA MET A 11 0.41 6.59 -0.33
C MET A 11 1.03 5.34 0.31
N ILE A 12 1.56 4.41 -0.51
CA ILE A 12 2.25 3.23 0.01
C ILE A 12 3.59 3.62 0.67
N ALA A 13 4.31 4.60 0.14
CA ALA A 13 5.54 5.09 0.77
C ALA A 13 5.27 5.70 2.15
N ASP A 14 4.20 6.50 2.28
CA ASP A 14 3.80 7.12 3.54
C ASP A 14 3.38 6.04 4.56
N ALA A 15 2.58 5.05 4.14
CA ALA A 15 2.21 3.92 5.00
C ALA A 15 3.41 3.07 5.38
N ALA A 16 4.36 2.86 4.47
CA ALA A 16 5.60 2.14 4.76
C ALA A 16 6.50 2.88 5.75
N ALA A 17 6.54 4.22 5.71
CA ALA A 17 7.26 5.01 6.72
C ALA A 17 6.62 4.83 8.11
N ARG A 18 5.29 4.96 8.21
CA ARG A 18 4.55 4.71 9.46
C ARG A 18 4.79 3.30 10.01
N ALA A 19 4.78 2.30 9.14
CA ALA A 19 5.02 0.92 9.53
C ALA A 19 6.48 0.69 9.98
N LEU A 20 7.45 1.34 9.33
CA LEU A 20 8.85 1.28 9.73
C LEU A 20 9.07 1.88 11.13
N ASP A 21 8.41 3.01 11.43
CA ASP A 21 8.42 3.61 12.78
C ASP A 21 7.84 2.66 13.83
N ASN A 22 6.88 1.81 13.44
CA ASN A 22 6.33 0.75 14.28
C ASN A 22 7.17 -0.55 14.27
N GLY A 23 8.35 -0.55 13.66
CA GLY A 23 9.26 -1.70 13.62
C GLY A 23 8.97 -2.73 12.51
N HIS A 24 8.10 -2.39 11.55
CA HIS A 24 7.75 -3.26 10.42
C HIS A 24 8.36 -2.75 9.11
N ASP A 25 9.38 -3.45 8.61
CA ASP A 25 9.93 -3.18 7.29
C ASP A 25 9.11 -3.85 6.17
N LEU A 26 8.24 -3.07 5.54
CA LEU A 26 7.41 -3.53 4.42
C LEU A 26 8.24 -3.94 3.18
N LYS A 27 9.48 -3.49 3.01
CA LYS A 27 10.31 -3.94 1.87
C LYS A 27 10.59 -5.43 1.94
N THR A 28 10.59 -6.03 3.13
CA THR A 28 10.75 -7.48 3.32
C THR A 28 9.50 -8.30 2.95
N TRP A 29 8.33 -7.66 2.83
CA TRP A 29 7.05 -8.34 2.61
C TRP A 29 6.72 -8.53 1.13
N THR A 30 5.87 -9.50 0.79
CA THR A 30 5.32 -9.60 -0.57
C THR A 30 4.34 -8.46 -0.85
N ALA A 31 4.18 -8.07 -2.12
CA ALA A 31 3.21 -7.02 -2.48
C ALA A 31 1.76 -7.38 -2.09
N HIS A 32 1.41 -8.67 -2.15
CA HIS A 32 0.12 -9.16 -1.65
C HIS A 32 -0.04 -8.95 -0.14
N ARG A 33 0.99 -9.25 0.65
CA ARG A 33 0.95 -9.01 2.08
C ARG A 33 0.81 -7.52 2.40
N ILE A 34 1.57 -6.66 1.73
CA ILE A 34 1.46 -5.21 1.88
C ILE A 34 0.02 -4.77 1.58
N ALA A 35 -0.55 -5.13 0.43
CA ALA A 35 -1.90 -4.74 0.05
C ALA A 35 -2.97 -5.24 1.04
N HIS A 36 -2.86 -6.49 1.48
CA HIS A 36 -3.79 -7.07 2.45
C HIS A 36 -3.71 -6.37 3.81
N ASP A 37 -2.50 -6.08 4.30
CA ASP A 37 -2.28 -5.43 5.58
C ASP A 37 -2.81 -3.99 5.57
N LEU A 38 -2.50 -3.24 4.50
CA LEU A 38 -3.00 -1.87 4.30
C LEU A 38 -4.53 -1.84 4.22
N MET A 39 -5.18 -2.67 3.41
CA MET A 39 -6.66 -2.68 3.34
C MET A 39 -7.33 -3.09 4.66
N ARG A 40 -6.65 -3.86 5.50
CA ARG A 40 -7.23 -4.38 6.76
C ARG A 40 -7.06 -3.44 7.92
N TYR A 41 -5.93 -2.73 8.00
CA TYR A 41 -5.54 -1.95 9.17
C TYR A 41 -5.37 -0.46 8.90
N ASP A 42 -5.30 -0.04 7.63
CA ASP A 42 -5.10 1.35 7.26
C ASP A 42 -6.36 1.90 6.58
N ALA A 43 -7.02 2.83 7.26
CA ALA A 43 -8.28 3.44 6.82
C ALA A 43 -8.11 4.21 5.49
N ASP A 44 -6.90 4.67 5.16
CA ASP A 44 -6.61 5.34 3.89
C ASP A 44 -6.79 4.39 2.69
N PHE A 45 -6.76 3.08 2.94
CA PHE A 45 -6.88 2.02 1.93
C PHE A 45 -8.20 1.25 2.01
N GLU A 46 -9.10 1.65 2.92
CA GLU A 46 -10.43 1.06 3.01
C GLU A 46 -11.21 1.35 1.70
N GLY A 47 -11.72 0.30 1.06
CA GLY A 47 -12.45 0.42 -0.21
C GLY A 47 -11.57 0.56 -1.48
N CYS A 48 -10.24 0.54 -1.35
CA CYS A 48 -9.35 0.42 -2.51
C CYS A 48 -9.61 -0.87 -3.30
N ASP A 49 -9.37 -0.85 -4.62
CA ASP A 49 -9.33 -2.09 -5.38
C ASP A 49 -8.08 -2.90 -4.99
N TYR A 50 -8.28 -4.12 -4.52
CA TYR A 50 -7.18 -4.98 -4.08
C TYR A 50 -6.17 -5.25 -5.19
N THR A 51 -6.62 -5.50 -6.42
CA THR A 51 -5.74 -5.79 -7.56
C THR A 51 -4.89 -4.57 -7.89
N GLN A 52 -5.52 -3.38 -7.91
CA GLN A 52 -4.81 -2.12 -8.09
C GLN A 52 -3.78 -1.87 -6.98
N LEU A 53 -4.17 -2.08 -5.72
CA LEU A 53 -3.28 -1.87 -4.59
C LEU A 53 -2.06 -2.80 -4.62
N VAL A 54 -2.24 -4.06 -5.02
CA VAL A 54 -1.14 -5.01 -5.24
C VAL A 54 -0.19 -4.50 -6.33
N ALA A 55 -0.72 -4.02 -7.46
CA ALA A 55 0.10 -3.49 -8.56
C ALA A 55 0.92 -2.27 -8.11
N VAL A 56 0.30 -1.35 -7.38
CA VAL A 56 0.96 -0.16 -6.84
C VAL A 56 2.02 -0.54 -5.80
N ALA A 57 1.75 -1.53 -4.94
CA ALA A 57 2.73 -2.05 -3.99
C ALA A 57 3.94 -2.68 -4.70
N GLN A 58 3.73 -3.38 -5.81
CA GLN A 58 4.83 -3.90 -6.65
C GLN A 58 5.65 -2.78 -7.28
N LEU A 59 5.01 -1.73 -7.80
CA LEU A 59 5.70 -0.58 -8.39
C LEU A 59 6.57 0.14 -7.34
N TRP A 60 5.99 0.46 -6.18
CA TRP A 60 6.72 1.04 -5.07
C TRP A 60 7.89 0.17 -4.61
N LYS A 61 7.72 -1.15 -4.54
CA LYS A 61 8.82 -2.08 -4.19
C LYS A 61 9.97 -2.02 -5.18
N ARG A 62 9.67 -1.89 -6.48
CA ARG A 62 10.67 -1.78 -7.55
C ARG A 62 11.33 -0.39 -7.64
N GLY A 63 10.86 0.59 -6.85
CA GLY A 63 11.33 1.97 -6.94
C GLY A 63 10.78 2.71 -8.17
N LEU A 64 9.68 2.21 -8.74
CA LEU A 64 8.98 2.84 -9.85
C LEU A 64 7.81 3.66 -9.31
N SER A 65 7.58 4.83 -9.90
CA SER A 65 6.44 5.69 -9.61
C SER A 65 5.39 5.54 -10.72
N SER A 66 4.11 5.47 -10.36
CA SER A 66 2.98 5.55 -11.29
C SER A 66 1.91 6.48 -10.77
#